data_AF-A0A7S3L7G1-F1
#
_entry.id   AF-A0A7S3L7G1-F1
#
_cell.length_a   1.000
_cell.length_b   1.000
_cell.length_c   1.000
_cell.angle_alpha   90.00
_cell.angle_beta   90.00
_cell.angle_gamma   90.00
#
_symmetry.space_group_name_H-M   'P 1'
#
loop_
_entity.id
_entity.type
_entity.pdbx_description
1 polymer ?
#
loop_
_entity_poly.entity_id
_entity_poly.type
_entity_poly.pdbx_seq_one_letter_code
_entity_poly.pdbx_strand_id
1 'polypeptide(L)'
;QKKRKDGKIVQGILNAWQRHDFYAVLGLRRFFPEGIRLIKGHGGKPGVPQKLNIKNAILKRQWPDVIILRIPTRAIQQAYRTRAVQTHPDKNRDPRTEQAFVAVQDAHKVLSDPELRKAYEMERQTHRLAVRQAWKDRYHKVINTTLRPVLVVLHKVVGPLTVPLVVVGALVF
;
A
#
# COMPACT_ATOMS: atom_id res chain seq x y z
N GLN A 1 -27.52 -11.94 1.71
CA GLN A 1 -26.39 -10.98 1.71
C GLN A 1 -25.02 -11.62 1.94
N LYS A 2 -24.91 -12.67 2.79
CA LYS A 2 -23.66 -13.37 3.14
C LYS A 2 -22.86 -13.88 1.91
N LYS A 3 -23.48 -14.64 1.00
CA LYS A 3 -22.88 -15.14 -0.26
C LYS A 3 -22.19 -14.06 -1.12
N ARG A 4 -22.76 -12.85 -1.21
CA ARG A 4 -22.16 -11.73 -1.98
C ARG A 4 -20.93 -11.12 -1.31
N LYS A 5 -20.86 -11.14 0.02
CA LYS A 5 -19.69 -10.66 0.78
C LYS A 5 -18.55 -11.68 0.70
N ASP A 6 -18.88 -12.96 0.84
CA ASP A 6 -17.91 -14.06 0.81
C ASP A 6 -17.20 -14.16 -0.55
N GLY A 7 -17.94 -14.05 -1.66
CA GLY A 7 -17.35 -14.04 -3.00
C GLY A 7 -16.45 -12.82 -3.27
N LYS A 8 -16.77 -11.64 -2.72
CA LYS A 8 -15.89 -10.46 -2.82
C LYS A 8 -14.56 -10.64 -2.09
N ILE A 9 -14.56 -11.34 -0.96
CA ILE A 9 -13.35 -11.65 -0.19
C ILE A 9 -12.47 -12.62 -0.98
N VAL A 10 -13.06 -13.71 -1.48
CA VAL A 10 -12.37 -14.71 -2.31
C VAL A 10 -11.78 -14.07 -3.55
N GLN A 11 -12.54 -13.26 -4.27
CA GLN A 11 -12.05 -12.55 -5.45
C GLN A 11 -10.90 -11.60 -5.12
N GLY A 12 -10.99 -10.87 -4.00
CA GLY A 12 -9.92 -9.98 -3.55
C GLY A 12 -8.62 -10.73 -3.25
N ILE A 13 -8.72 -11.93 -2.68
CA ILE A 13 -7.58 -12.81 -2.38
C ILE A 13 -6.95 -13.33 -3.67
N LEU A 14 -7.75 -13.81 -4.62
CA LEU A 14 -7.25 -14.30 -5.91
C LEU A 14 -6.59 -13.20 -6.74
N ASN A 15 -7.17 -11.99 -6.77
CA ASN A 15 -6.57 -10.85 -7.44
C ASN A 15 -5.25 -10.43 -6.78
N ALA A 16 -5.12 -10.57 -5.46
CA ALA A 16 -3.87 -10.32 -4.75
C ALA A 16 -2.82 -11.40 -5.06
N TRP A 17 -3.23 -12.66 -5.19
CA TRP A 17 -2.35 -13.75 -5.60
C TRP A 17 -1.82 -13.54 -7.01
N GLN A 18 -2.67 -13.21 -7.98
CA GLN A 18 -2.25 -12.92 -9.36
C GLN A 18 -1.21 -11.80 -9.45
N ARG A 19 -1.17 -10.89 -8.47
CA ARG A 19 -0.20 -9.79 -8.38
C ARG A 19 1.05 -10.15 -7.59
N HIS A 20 1.19 -11.40 -7.17
CA HIS A 20 2.23 -11.88 -6.26
C HIS A 20 2.33 -11.05 -4.97
N ASP A 21 1.21 -10.49 -4.47
CA ASP A 21 1.19 -9.68 -3.24
C ASP A 21 0.72 -10.52 -2.04
N PHE A 22 1.64 -11.29 -1.46
CA PHE A 22 1.36 -12.19 -0.33
C PHE A 22 0.84 -11.46 0.92
N TYR A 23 1.23 -10.20 1.11
CA TYR A 23 0.70 -9.37 2.20
C TYR A 23 -0.77 -9.00 1.98
N ALA A 24 -1.17 -8.77 0.72
CA ALA A 24 -2.56 -8.50 0.38
C ALA A 24 -3.45 -9.74 0.51
N VAL A 25 -2.93 -10.92 0.16
CA VAL A 25 -3.59 -12.22 0.35
C VAL A 25 -3.97 -12.43 1.83
N LEU A 26 -3.02 -12.22 2.74
CA LEU A 26 -3.27 -12.30 4.18
C LEU A 26 -4.12 -11.14 4.74
N GLY A 27 -4.45 -10.13 3.92
CA GLY A 27 -5.19 -8.94 4.36
C GLY A 27 -4.36 -7.94 5.16
N LEU A 28 -3.04 -8.12 5.20
CA LEU A 28 -2.09 -7.25 5.91
C LEU A 28 -1.83 -5.93 5.19
N ARG A 29 -2.19 -5.81 3.90
CA ARG A 29 -2.01 -4.58 3.10
C ARG A 29 -2.87 -3.38 3.54
N ARG A 30 -3.94 -3.63 4.33
CA ARG A 30 -4.82 -2.59 4.93
C ARG A 30 -4.60 -2.41 6.44
N PHE A 31 -3.54 -3.01 7.00
CA PHE A 31 -3.27 -3.01 8.43
C PHE A 31 -2.67 -1.66 8.89
N PHE A 32 -3.51 -0.62 8.94
CA PHE A 32 -3.43 0.42 9.98
C PHE A 32 -4.71 0.31 10.82
N PRO A 33 -4.76 -0.58 11.83
CA PRO A 33 -5.80 -0.53 12.82
C PRO A 33 -5.30 0.24 14.04
N GLU A 34 -6.19 1.06 14.59
CA GLU A 34 -6.27 1.70 15.91
C GLU A 34 -6.01 0.76 17.12
N GLY A 35 -5.18 -0.28 16.96
CA GLY A 35 -5.13 -1.49 17.79
C GLY A 35 -3.87 -1.70 18.61
N ILE A 36 -3.05 -0.68 18.86
CA ILE A 36 -2.00 -0.73 19.90
C ILE A 36 -2.59 -0.26 21.24
N ARG A 37 -3.69 -0.87 21.68
CA ARG A 37 -4.27 -0.66 23.03
C ARG A 37 -4.14 -1.84 23.99
N LEU A 38 -3.59 -2.99 23.57
CA LEU A 38 -3.63 -4.22 24.39
C LEU A 38 -2.29 -4.74 24.92
N ILE A 39 -1.22 -3.93 24.92
CA ILE A 39 -0.03 -4.21 25.72
C ILE A 39 0.09 -3.08 26.74
N LYS A 40 -0.53 -3.28 27.90
CA LYS A 40 -0.40 -2.46 29.10
C LYS A 40 0.31 -3.34 30.14
N GLY A 41 1.45 -2.88 30.63
CA GLY A 41 2.23 -3.55 31.68
C GLY A 41 3.68 -3.72 31.29
N HIS A 42 4.42 -2.62 31.32
CA HIS A 42 5.85 -2.40 31.63
C HIS A 42 6.23 -1.05 30.98
N GLY A 43 6.67 -0.11 31.81
CA GLY A 43 6.58 1.33 31.60
C GLY A 43 7.28 1.88 30.34
N GLY A 44 6.65 2.93 29.77
CA GLY A 44 7.25 3.82 28.76
C GLY A 44 6.92 3.50 27.31
N LYS A 45 5.92 4.18 26.71
CA LYS A 45 5.70 4.21 25.25
C LYS A 45 6.30 5.50 24.68
N PRO A 46 7.36 5.46 23.85
CA PRO A 46 7.80 6.66 23.15
C PRO A 46 6.90 6.91 21.93
N GLY A 47 6.10 7.98 22.01
CA GLY A 47 6.13 8.96 20.92
C GLY A 47 4.97 9.08 19.93
N VAL A 48 3.69 8.87 20.31
CA VAL A 48 2.58 9.48 19.55
C VAL A 48 1.71 10.32 20.48
N PRO A 49 1.78 11.66 20.43
CA PRO A 49 0.99 12.53 21.29
C PRO A 49 -0.50 12.47 20.93
N GLN A 50 -1.31 12.25 21.96
CA GLN A 50 -2.76 12.34 21.94
C GLN A 50 -3.17 13.81 21.88
N LYS A 51 -3.63 14.30 20.72
CA LYS A 51 -4.68 15.32 20.51
C LYS A 51 -4.51 15.93 19.10
N LEU A 52 -5.58 15.83 18.31
CA LEU A 52 -5.66 16.25 16.92
C LEU A 52 -5.86 17.78 16.86
N ASN A 53 -4.88 18.53 16.33
CA ASN A 53 -5.02 19.96 16.02
C ASN A 53 -4.86 20.17 14.50
N ILE A 54 -5.63 21.10 13.92
CA ILE A 54 -5.96 21.25 12.49
C ILE A 54 -4.73 21.57 11.59
N LYS A 55 -3.54 21.72 12.18
CA LYS A 55 -2.26 21.85 11.46
C LYS A 55 -1.80 20.53 10.78
N ASN A 56 -2.43 19.40 11.07
CA ASN A 56 -2.12 18.08 10.49
C ASN A 56 -2.57 17.89 9.03
N ALA A 57 -3.24 18.88 8.43
CA ALA A 57 -3.64 18.81 7.01
C ALA A 57 -2.43 18.93 6.06
N ILE A 58 -1.38 19.66 6.45
CA ILE A 58 -0.18 19.90 5.61
C ILE A 58 0.77 18.71 5.65
N LEU A 59 0.84 17.99 6.77
CA LEU A 59 1.66 16.78 6.92
C LEU A 59 1.11 15.55 6.16
N LYS A 60 -0.14 15.56 5.69
CA LYS A 60 -0.68 14.45 4.87
C LYS A 60 -0.18 14.42 3.42
N ARG A 61 0.45 15.50 2.93
CA ARG A 61 0.82 15.63 1.51
C ARG A 61 2.23 15.14 1.18
N GLN A 62 3.02 14.78 2.18
CA GLN A 62 4.43 14.42 2.03
C GLN A 62 4.81 13.16 2.81
N TRP A 63 4.04 12.08 2.65
CA TRP A 63 4.53 10.76 3.09
C TRP A 63 5.10 10.03 1.88
N PRO A 64 6.43 9.86 1.79
CA PRO A 64 6.98 8.83 0.95
C PRO A 64 6.53 7.46 1.51
N ASP A 65 6.42 6.47 0.63
CA ASP A 65 6.21 5.06 0.93
C ASP A 65 7.31 4.46 1.84
N VAL A 66 7.45 4.94 3.07
CA VAL A 66 8.49 4.50 4.00
C VAL A 66 7.98 3.30 4.78
N ILE A 67 8.60 2.17 4.48
CA ILE A 67 8.59 0.90 5.21
C ILE A 67 9.11 1.15 6.63
N ILE A 68 8.25 1.32 7.61
CA ILE A 68 8.64 1.20 9.02
C ILE A 68 7.46 0.58 9.76
N LEU A 69 7.44 -0.74 9.81
CA LEU A 69 7.05 -1.59 10.93
C LEU A 69 7.08 -3.01 10.38
N ARG A 70 8.22 -3.69 10.56
CA ARG A 70 8.37 -5.12 10.29
C ARG A 70 7.19 -5.85 10.94
N ILE A 71 6.29 -6.40 10.14
CA ILE A 71 5.12 -7.11 10.66
C ILE A 71 5.62 -8.30 11.49
N PRO A 72 5.27 -8.40 12.78
CA PRO A 72 5.76 -9.48 13.63
C PRO A 72 5.19 -10.81 13.15
N THR A 73 5.95 -11.91 13.30
CA THR A 73 5.53 -13.26 12.87
C THR A 73 4.19 -13.66 13.49
N ARG A 74 3.91 -13.23 14.73
CA ARG A 74 2.62 -13.43 15.41
C ARG A 74 1.45 -12.81 14.65
N ALA A 75 1.61 -11.62 14.09
CA ALA A 75 0.56 -10.96 13.30
C ALA A 75 0.31 -11.67 11.96
N ILE A 76 1.36 -12.24 11.36
CA ILE A 76 1.24 -13.07 10.14
C ILE A 76 0.46 -14.34 10.43
N GLN A 77 0.80 -15.03 11.53
CA GLN A 77 0.08 -16.23 11.97
C GLN A 77 -1.39 -15.93 12.32
N GLN A 78 -1.65 -14.80 12.97
CA GLN A 78 -3.01 -14.38 13.28
C GLN A 78 -3.81 -14.08 12.01
N ALA A 79 -3.23 -13.34 11.06
CA ALA A 79 -3.86 -13.04 9.78
C ALA A 79 -4.15 -14.30 8.96
N TYR A 80 -3.22 -15.26 8.96
CA TYR A 80 -3.41 -16.58 8.35
C TYR A 80 -4.60 -17.31 8.96
N ARG A 81 -4.67 -17.43 10.30
CA ARG A 81 -5.81 -18.09 10.98
C ARG A 81 -7.14 -17.44 10.62
N THR A 82 -7.20 -16.11 10.62
CA THR A 82 -8.40 -15.36 10.25
C THR A 82 -8.80 -15.61 8.79
N ARG A 83 -7.83 -15.58 7.86
CA ARG A 83 -8.10 -15.82 6.44
C ARG A 83 -8.48 -17.27 6.13
N ALA A 84 -7.78 -18.24 6.72
CA ALA A 84 -8.07 -19.66 6.58
C ALA A 84 -9.52 -19.99 6.96
N VAL A 85 -10.04 -19.39 8.03
CA VAL A 85 -11.45 -19.56 8.44
C VAL A 85 -12.42 -18.91 7.45
N GLN A 86 -12.07 -17.77 6.85
CA GLN A 86 -12.91 -17.06 5.87
C GLN A 86 -12.94 -17.77 4.51
N THR A 87 -11.86 -18.46 4.15
CA THR A 87 -11.72 -19.19 2.90
C THR A 87 -11.86 -20.71 3.09
N HIS A 88 -12.47 -21.17 4.19
CA HIS A 88 -12.70 -22.60 4.38
C HIS A 88 -13.90 -23.06 3.53
N PRO A 89 -13.82 -24.18 2.79
CA PRO A 89 -14.89 -24.65 1.90
C PRO A 89 -16.21 -24.94 2.64
N ASP A 90 -16.14 -25.39 3.90
CA ASP A 90 -17.33 -25.58 4.75
C ASP A 90 -18.07 -24.26 5.07
N LYS A 91 -17.33 -23.16 5.27
CA LYS A 91 -17.92 -21.87 5.66
C LYS A 91 -18.30 -20.98 4.48
N ASN A 92 -17.60 -21.15 3.35
CA ASN A 92 -17.80 -20.35 2.14
C ASN A 92 -18.16 -21.25 0.96
N ARG A 93 -19.37 -21.06 0.43
CA ARG A 93 -19.94 -21.85 -0.68
C ARG A 93 -19.53 -21.36 -2.06
N ASP A 94 -18.54 -20.47 -2.17
CA ASP A 94 -18.01 -20.01 -3.46
C ASP A 94 -17.12 -21.12 -4.07
N PRO A 95 -17.30 -21.52 -5.34
CA PRO A 95 -16.45 -22.53 -5.98
C PRO A 95 -14.96 -22.15 -6.04
N ARG A 96 -14.65 -20.85 -5.94
CA ARG A 96 -13.27 -20.34 -5.95
C ARG A 96 -12.60 -20.37 -4.57
N THR A 97 -13.32 -20.82 -3.54
CA THR A 97 -12.86 -20.85 -2.15
C THR A 97 -11.63 -21.74 -1.98
N GLU A 98 -11.61 -22.90 -2.63
CA GLU A 98 -10.47 -23.83 -2.56
C GLU A 98 -9.19 -23.17 -3.09
N GLN A 99 -9.27 -22.52 -4.26
CA GLN A 99 -8.15 -21.77 -4.82
C GLN A 99 -7.70 -20.65 -3.87
N ALA A 100 -8.62 -19.86 -3.31
CA ALA A 100 -8.26 -18.82 -2.36
C ALA A 100 -7.62 -19.36 -1.08
N PHE A 101 -8.00 -20.55 -0.63
CA PHE A 101 -7.39 -21.21 0.53
C PHE A 101 -5.95 -21.63 0.24
N VAL A 102 -5.68 -22.23 -0.92
CA VAL A 102 -4.32 -22.54 -1.38
C VAL A 102 -3.47 -21.27 -1.44
N ALA A 103 -4.02 -20.18 -1.99
CA ALA A 103 -3.37 -18.86 -2.01
C ALA A 103 -2.90 -18.41 -0.63
N VAL A 104 -3.78 -18.53 0.37
CA VAL A 104 -3.55 -18.12 1.75
C VAL A 104 -2.49 -19.00 2.41
N GLN A 105 -2.48 -20.30 2.13
CA GLN A 105 -1.44 -21.22 2.61
C GLN A 105 -0.08 -20.88 2.02
N ASP A 106 0.01 -20.66 0.71
CA ASP A 106 1.29 -20.36 0.05
C ASP A 106 1.84 -19.01 0.48
N ALA A 107 0.98 -17.99 0.62
CA ALA A 107 1.36 -16.71 1.21
C ALA A 107 1.90 -16.87 2.64
N HIS A 108 1.29 -17.73 3.45
CA HIS A 108 1.79 -18.01 4.80
C HIS A 108 3.14 -18.74 4.76
N LYS A 109 3.32 -19.76 3.91
CA LYS A 109 4.61 -20.47 3.79
C LYS A 109 5.76 -19.49 3.54
N VAL A 110 5.62 -18.63 2.53
CA VAL A 110 6.64 -17.62 2.16
C VAL A 110 6.86 -16.59 3.28
N LEU A 111 5.79 -16.11 3.92
CA LEU A 111 5.90 -15.06 4.95
C LEU A 111 6.26 -15.59 6.35
N SER A 112 6.13 -16.90 6.59
CA SER A 112 6.43 -17.54 7.87
C SER A 112 7.92 -17.79 8.05
N ASP A 113 8.62 -18.15 6.96
CA ASP A 113 10.06 -18.33 6.95
C ASP A 113 10.77 -16.97 6.82
N PRO A 114 11.70 -16.63 7.75
CA PRO A 114 12.41 -15.36 7.71
C PRO A 114 13.28 -15.17 6.45
N GLU A 115 13.86 -16.23 5.90
CA GLU A 115 14.73 -16.15 4.72
C GLU A 115 13.90 -15.92 3.45
N LEU A 116 12.85 -16.73 3.25
CA LEU A 116 11.94 -16.58 2.11
C LEU A 116 11.22 -15.23 2.15
N ARG A 117 10.82 -14.78 3.35
CA ARG A 117 10.22 -13.47 3.54
C ARG A 117 11.17 -12.35 3.14
N LYS A 118 12.45 -12.44 3.52
CA LYS A 118 13.45 -11.43 3.17
C LYS A 118 13.66 -11.38 1.65
N ALA A 119 13.79 -12.53 1.00
CA ALA A 119 13.93 -12.61 -0.46
C ALA A 119 12.72 -11.97 -1.17
N TYR A 120 11.51 -12.33 -0.75
CA TYR A 120 10.27 -11.74 -1.27
C TYR A 120 10.18 -10.22 -1.02
N GLU A 121 10.55 -9.74 0.18
CA GLU A 121 10.56 -8.32 0.49
C GLU A 121 11.56 -7.54 -0.37
N MET A 122 12.73 -8.11 -0.65
CA MET A 122 13.75 -7.52 -1.53
C MET A 122 13.22 -7.41 -2.97
N GLU A 123 12.69 -8.49 -3.53
CA GLU A 123 12.08 -8.49 -4.88
C GLU A 123 10.93 -7.47 -4.98
N ARG A 124 10.07 -7.43 -3.95
CA ARG A 124 8.97 -6.47 -3.90
C ARG A 124 9.48 -5.02 -3.83
N GLN A 125 10.57 -4.77 -3.11
CA GLN A 125 11.18 -3.45 -3.05
C GLN A 125 11.81 -3.05 -4.39
N THR A 126 12.57 -3.93 -5.03
CA THR A 126 13.19 -3.65 -6.33
C THR A 126 12.14 -3.35 -7.39
N HIS A 127 11.07 -4.14 -7.46
CA HIS A 127 9.95 -3.89 -8.37
C HIS A 127 9.28 -2.53 -8.11
N ARG A 128 9.03 -2.18 -6.84
CA ARG A 128 8.46 -0.85 -6.47
C ARG A 128 9.38 0.30 -6.88
N LEU A 129 10.69 0.14 -6.68
CA LEU A 129 11.67 1.14 -7.06
C LEU A 129 11.73 1.28 -8.58
N ALA A 130 11.74 0.18 -9.33
CA ALA A 130 11.74 0.19 -10.79
C ALA A 130 10.50 0.89 -11.36
N VAL A 131 9.30 0.57 -10.86
CA VAL A 131 8.06 1.26 -11.27
C VAL A 131 8.13 2.75 -10.95
N ARG A 132 8.64 3.11 -9.76
CA ARG A 132 8.80 4.51 -9.36
C ARG A 132 9.79 5.25 -10.26
N GLN A 133 10.91 4.63 -10.63
CA GLN A 133 11.88 5.22 -11.54
C GLN A 133 11.29 5.38 -12.95
N ALA A 134 10.67 4.34 -13.50
CA ALA A 134 10.01 4.42 -14.80
C ALA A 134 8.93 5.53 -14.86
N TRP A 135 8.19 5.73 -13.77
CA TRP A 135 7.21 6.82 -13.68
C TRP A 135 7.87 8.19 -13.67
N LYS A 136 8.97 8.34 -12.93
CA LYS A 136 9.80 9.56 -12.98
C LYS A 136 10.32 9.79 -14.39
N ASP A 137 10.90 8.80 -15.04
CA ASP A 137 11.50 8.97 -16.37
C ASP A 137 10.46 9.40 -17.41
N ARG A 138 9.26 8.80 -17.36
CA ARG A 138 8.14 9.20 -18.21
C ARG A 138 7.69 10.63 -17.93
N TYR A 139 7.56 11.01 -16.66
CA TYR A 139 7.19 12.37 -16.26
C TYR A 139 8.23 13.41 -16.71
N HIS A 140 9.51 13.13 -16.49
CA HIS A 140 10.61 14.00 -16.91
C HIS A 140 10.68 14.13 -18.43
N LYS A 141 10.44 13.05 -19.19
CA LYS A 141 10.40 13.10 -20.66
C LYS A 141 9.28 13.98 -21.17
N VAL A 142 8.06 13.84 -20.63
CA VAL A 142 6.92 14.69 -21.01
C VAL A 142 7.23 16.15 -20.68
N ILE A 143 7.68 16.46 -19.46
CA ILE A 143 7.97 17.84 -19.06
C ILE A 143 9.06 18.47 -19.92
N ASN A 144 10.17 17.78 -20.12
CA ASN A 144 11.31 18.36 -20.84
C ASN A 144 11.04 18.52 -22.33
N THR A 145 10.19 17.68 -22.92
CA THR A 145 9.92 17.70 -24.36
C THR A 145 8.81 18.68 -24.72
N THR A 146 7.72 18.75 -23.94
CA THR A 146 6.55 19.58 -24.29
C THR A 146 6.42 20.81 -23.40
N LEU A 147 6.55 20.67 -22.09
CA LEU A 147 6.27 21.76 -21.15
C LEU A 147 7.42 22.76 -21.05
N ARG A 148 8.67 22.30 -21.05
CA ARG A 148 9.86 23.15 -20.93
C ARG A 148 9.99 24.18 -22.06
N PRO A 149 9.88 23.84 -23.36
CA PRO A 149 9.96 24.86 -24.42
C PRO A 149 8.79 25.86 -24.34
N VAL A 150 7.57 25.40 -24.07
CA VAL A 150 6.40 26.27 -23.91
C VAL A 150 6.60 27.24 -22.75
N LEU A 151 7.07 26.75 -21.60
CA LEU A 151 7.35 27.58 -20.42
C LEU A 151 8.45 28.62 -20.68
N VAL A 152 9.49 28.27 -21.44
CA VAL A 152 10.57 29.21 -21.82
C VAL A 152 10.03 30.33 -22.71
N VAL A 153 9.18 30.01 -23.68
CA VAL A 153 8.52 31.01 -24.53
C VAL A 153 7.58 31.88 -23.70
N LEU A 154 6.76 31.27 -22.85
CA LEU A 154 5.83 31.98 -21.97
C LEU A 154 6.58 32.93 -21.04
N HIS A 155 7.72 32.52 -20.48
CA HIS A 155 8.54 33.34 -19.58
C HIS A 155 9.17 34.53 -20.30
N LYS A 156 9.49 34.40 -21.60
CA LYS A 156 9.94 35.54 -22.40
C LYS A 156 8.83 36.58 -22.64
N VAL A 157 7.56 36.17 -22.66
CA VAL A 157 6.41 37.04 -22.93
C VAL A 157 5.85 37.66 -21.64
N VAL A 158 5.68 36.86 -20.59
CA VAL A 158 5.00 37.25 -19.33
C VAL A 158 6.00 37.54 -18.21
N GLY A 159 7.29 37.28 -18.44
CA GLY A 159 8.36 37.55 -17.47
C GLY A 159 8.26 36.68 -16.22
N PRO A 160 8.68 37.18 -15.04
CA PRO A 160 8.79 36.39 -13.81
C PRO A 160 7.44 35.90 -13.24
N LEU A 161 6.31 36.34 -13.80
CA LEU A 161 4.96 35.96 -13.36
C LEU A 161 4.45 34.65 -13.97
N THR A 162 5.19 33.99 -14.88
CA THR A 162 4.72 32.74 -15.50
C THR A 162 4.53 31.59 -14.53
N VAL A 163 5.48 31.40 -13.60
CA VAL A 163 5.43 30.29 -12.64
C VAL A 163 4.19 30.37 -11.75
N PRO A 164 3.85 31.51 -11.10
CA PRO A 164 2.62 31.59 -10.32
C PRO A 164 1.35 31.41 -11.16
N LEU A 165 1.31 31.89 -12.42
CA LEU A 165 0.13 31.74 -13.29
C LEU A 165 -0.16 30.28 -13.65
N VAL A 166 0.88 29.50 -13.99
CA VAL A 166 0.74 28.07 -14.32
C VAL A 166 0.34 27.27 -13.07
N VAL A 167 0.89 27.61 -11.91
CA VAL A 167 0.54 26.94 -10.64
C VAL A 167 -0.91 27.22 -10.23
N VAL A 168 -1.38 28.47 -10.40
CA VAL A 168 -2.79 28.82 -10.13
C VAL A 168 -3.73 28.11 -11.12
N GLY A 169 -3.39 28.10 -12.41
CA GLY A 169 -4.18 27.38 -13.41
C GLY A 169 -4.30 25.87 -13.15
N ALA A 170 -3.22 25.23 -12.70
CA ALA A 170 -3.20 23.79 -12.37
C ALA A 170 -3.85 23.44 -11.02
N LEU A 171 -4.17 24.42 -10.18
CA LEU A 171 -4.87 24.23 -8.90
C LEU A 171 -6.39 24.44 -9.03
N VAL A 172 -6.83 25.18 -10.06
CA VAL A 172 -8.24 25.49 -10.33
C VAL A 172 -8.90 24.42 -11.21
N PHE A 173 -8.11 23.59 -11.90
CA PHE A 173 -8.56 22.52 -12.80
C PHE A 173 -8.15 21.14 -12.27
#